data_AF-A0A3D3BNC3-F1
#
_entry.id   AF-A0A3D3BNC3-F1
#
_cell.length_a   1.000
_cell.length_b   1.000
_cell.length_c   1.000
_cell.angle_alpha   90.00
_cell.angle_beta   90.00
_cell.angle_gamma   90.00
#
_symmetry.space_group_name_H-M   'P 1'
#
loop_
_entity.id
_entity.type
_entity.pdbx_description
1 polymer ?
#
loop_
_entity_poly.entity_id
_entity_poly.type
_entity_poly.pdbx_seq_one_letter_code
_entity_poly.pdbx_strand_id
1 'polypeptide(L)' 'MTAKLSRDEFEEKLREIGETQYHNNHPYHHRMYQGQCSIDEIRAWALNRFCYQRIIPVKDALIMARLEGIED' A
#
# COMPACT_ATOMS: atom_id res chain seq x y z
N MET A 1 21.95 19.87 -9.01
CA MET A 1 21.32 19.17 -10.14
C MET A 1 21.20 17.70 -9.73
N THR A 2 20.00 17.20 -9.50
CA THR A 2 19.80 15.76 -9.25
C THR A 2 20.00 15.03 -10.58
N ALA A 3 20.96 14.11 -10.64
CA ALA A 3 21.16 13.29 -11.82
C ALA A 3 19.96 12.35 -12.00
N LYS A 4 19.58 12.09 -13.25
CA LYS A 4 18.57 11.08 -13.57
C LYS A 4 19.14 9.71 -13.24
N LEU A 5 18.45 8.96 -12.39
CA LEU A 5 18.81 7.59 -12.03
C LEU A 5 18.71 6.66 -13.24
N SER A 6 19.57 5.65 -13.27
CA SER A 6 19.34 4.47 -14.11
C SER A 6 18.07 3.74 -13.66
N ARG A 7 17.58 2.81 -14.48
CA ARG A 7 16.40 2.00 -14.15
C ARG A 7 16.58 1.25 -12.82
N ASP A 8 17.75 0.64 -12.63
CA ASP A 8 18.04 -0.20 -11.47
C ASP A 8 18.14 0.64 -10.19
N GLU A 9 18.87 1.77 -10.26
CA GLU A 9 18.95 2.71 -9.13
C GLU A 9 17.59 3.32 -8.77
N PHE A 10 16.73 3.56 -9.76
CA PHE A 10 15.38 4.07 -9.51
C PHE A 10 14.51 3.02 -8.82
N GLU A 11 14.55 1.76 -9.28
CA GLU A 11 13.82 0.66 -8.65
C GLU A 11 14.30 0.40 -7.21
N GLU A 12 15.61 0.42 -6.99
CA GLU A 12 16.21 0.28 -5.65
C GLU A 12 15.66 1.36 -4.70
N LYS A 13 15.58 2.61 -5.15
CA LYS A 13 15.01 3.71 -4.36
C LYS A 13 13.52 3.51 -4.05
N LEU A 14 12.74 2.95 -4.97
CA LEU A 14 11.34 2.61 -4.69
C LEU A 14 11.23 1.49 -3.64
N ARG A 15 12.11 0.49 -3.67
CA ARG A 15 12.15 -0.62 -2.70
C ARG A 15 12.56 -0.15 -1.31
N GLU A 16 13.52 0.78 -1.21
CA GLU A 16 13.96 1.38 0.05
C GLU A 16 12.79 2.06 0.81
N ILE A 17 11.86 2.68 0.08
CA ILE A 17 10.63 3.24 0.69
C ILE A 17 9.76 2.12 1.27
N GLY A 18 9.61 1.01 0.55
CA GLY A 18 8.88 -0.16 1.03
C GLY A 18 9.50 -0.73 2.31
N GLU A 19 10.83 -0.87 2.35
CA GLU A 19 11.54 -1.39 3.52
C GLU A 19 11.36 -0.51 4.76
N THR A 20 11.37 0.82 4.58
CA THR A 20 11.39 1.76 5.70
C THR A 20 10.01 2.26 6.12
N GLN A 21 9.07 2.37 5.19
CA GLN A 21 7.79 3.08 5.40
C GLN A 21 6.55 2.22 5.15
N TYR A 22 6.68 0.98 4.70
CA TYR A 22 5.51 0.12 4.53
C TYR A 22 4.85 -0.21 5.87
N HIS A 23 3.54 -0.41 5.84
CA HIS A 23 2.73 -0.52 7.06
C HIS A 23 2.97 -1.79 7.88
N ASN A 24 3.77 -2.74 7.35
CA ASN A 24 4.18 -3.93 8.08
C ASN A 24 5.03 -3.56 9.30
N ASN A 25 5.76 -2.44 9.22
CA ASN A 25 6.57 -1.86 10.30
C ASN A 25 5.72 -1.13 11.36
N HIS A 26 4.41 -0.95 11.14
CA HIS A 26 3.57 -0.23 12.08
C HIS A 26 3.33 -1.08 13.34
N PRO A 27 3.41 -0.52 14.57
CA PRO A 27 3.24 -1.26 15.82
C PRO A 27 1.93 -2.05 15.89
N TYR A 28 0.84 -1.51 15.34
CA TYR A 28 -0.44 -2.20 15.25
C TYR A 28 -0.35 -3.49 14.41
N HIS A 29 0.37 -3.45 13.27
CA HIS A 29 0.53 -4.61 12.41
C HIS A 29 1.33 -5.71 13.11
N HIS A 30 2.41 -5.34 13.82
CA HIS A 30 3.18 -6.27 14.64
C HIS A 30 2.34 -6.93 15.73
N ARG A 31 1.59 -6.14 16.52
CA ARG A 31 0.68 -6.67 17.56
C ARG A 31 -0.36 -7.61 16.97
N MET A 32 -0.97 -7.22 15.85
CA MET A 32 -1.98 -8.03 15.16
C MET A 32 -1.41 -9.36 14.71
N TYR A 33 -0.22 -9.37 14.08
CA TYR A 33 0.44 -10.59 13.60
C TYR A 33 0.91 -11.51 14.74
N GLN A 34 1.29 -10.93 15.88
CA GLN A 34 1.69 -11.66 17.09
C GLN A 34 0.49 -12.12 17.93
N GLY A 35 -0.76 -11.86 17.52
CA GLY A 35 -1.96 -12.24 18.27
C GLY A 35 -2.19 -11.44 19.56
N GLN A 36 -1.60 -10.24 19.66
CA GLN A 36 -1.66 -9.37 20.84
C GLN A 36 -2.76 -8.30 20.77
N CYS A 37 -3.59 -8.34 19.72
CA CYS A 37 -4.78 -7.51 19.64
C CYS A 37 -5.96 -8.18 20.35
N SER A 38 -6.71 -7.39 21.09
CA SER A 38 -8.03 -7.77 21.57
C SER A 38 -9.01 -7.99 20.40
N ILE A 39 -10.12 -8.66 20.69
CA ILE A 39 -11.16 -8.91 19.68
C ILE A 39 -11.74 -7.60 19.11
N ASP A 40 -11.87 -6.56 19.94
CA ASP A 40 -12.44 -5.27 19.52
C ASP A 40 -11.45 -4.47 18.65
N GLU A 41 -10.15 -4.56 18.92
CA GLU A 41 -9.12 -4.05 18.02
C GLU A 41 -9.19 -4.74 16.65
N ILE A 42 -9.28 -6.07 16.59
CA ILE A 42 -9.40 -6.80 15.32
C ILE A 42 -10.69 -6.42 14.57
N ARG A 43 -11.82 -6.29 15.28
CA ARG A 43 -13.09 -5.83 14.68
C ARG A 43 -12.98 -4.42 14.10
N ALA A 44 -12.35 -3.50 14.83
CA ALA A 44 -12.11 -2.14 14.36
C ALA A 44 -11.22 -2.14 13.11
N TRP A 45 -10.14 -2.94 13.10
CA TRP A 45 -9.30 -3.10 11.92
C TRP A 45 -10.09 -3.66 10.73
N ALA A 46 -10.90 -4.71 10.93
CA ALA A 46 -11.68 -5.33 9.86
C ALA A 46 -12.69 -4.35 9.25
N LEU A 47 -13.41 -3.59 10.09
CA LEU A 47 -14.36 -2.58 9.65
C LEU A 47 -13.68 -1.48 8.82
N ASN A 48 -12.55 -0.95 9.29
CA ASN A 48 -11.83 0.10 8.59
C ASN A 48 -11.14 -0.42 7.32
N ARG A 49 -10.60 -1.64 7.36
CA ARG A 49 -9.96 -2.24 6.19
C ARG A 49 -10.97 -2.56 5.09
N PHE A 50 -12.20 -2.94 5.44
CA PHE A 50 -13.30 -3.04 4.46
C PHE A 50 -13.51 -1.74 3.68
N CYS A 51 -13.52 -0.59 4.37
CA CYS A 51 -13.65 0.71 3.70
C CYS A 51 -12.52 0.94 2.69
N TYR A 52 -11.27 0.64 3.06
CA TYR A 52 -10.14 0.72 2.13
C TYR A 52 -10.31 -0.24 0.94
N GLN A 53 -10.59 -1.52 1.19
CA GLN A 53 -10.72 -2.54 0.13
C GLN A 53 -11.86 -2.21 -0.85
N ARG A 54 -13.01 -1.71 -0.36
CA ARG A 54 -14.15 -1.31 -1.20
C ARG A 54 -13.81 -0.16 -2.15
N ILE A 55 -12.87 0.72 -1.78
CA ILE A 55 -12.48 1.88 -2.58
C ILE A 55 -11.45 1.51 -3.66
N ILE A 56 -10.68 0.43 -3.48
CA ILE A 56 -9.70 -0.04 -4.49
C ILE A 56 -10.29 -0.11 -5.91
N PRO A 57 -11.42 -0.80 -6.18
CA PRO A 57 -11.97 -0.86 -7.54
C PRO A 57 -12.42 0.49 -8.08
N VAL A 58 -12.87 1.42 -7.22
CA VAL A 58 -13.22 2.79 -7.63
C VAL A 58 -11.96 3.55 -8.04
N LYS A 59 -10.90 3.46 -7.22
CA LYS A 59 -9.58 4.04 -7.53
C LYS A 59 -9.03 3.47 -8.84
N ASP A 60 -9.12 2.16 -9.04
CA ASP A 60 -8.64 1.49 -10.25
C ASP A 60 -9.43 1.91 -11.49
N ALA A 61 -10.76 2.00 -11.38
CA ALA A 61 -11.60 2.50 -12.47
C ALA A 61 -11.25 3.94 -12.87
N LEU A 62 -10.92 4.80 -11.90
CA LEU A 62 -10.47 6.17 -12.17
C LEU A 62 -9.11 6.22 -12.88
N ILE A 63 -8.19 5.30 -12.57
CA ILE A 63 -6.92 5.17 -13.30
C ILE A 63 -7.20 4.71 -14.73
N MET A 64 -8.02 3.68 -14.91
CA MET A 64 -8.37 3.16 -16.24
C MET A 64 -9.02 4.23 -17.13
N ALA A 65 -9.92 5.04 -16.57
CA ALA A 65 -10.57 6.13 -17.30
C ALA A 65 -9.61 7.25 -17.74
N ARG A 66 -8.37 7.27 -17.24
CA ARG A 66 -7.32 8.23 -17.60
C ARG A 66 -6.28 7.66 -18.57
N LEU A 67 -6.33 6.37 -18.88
CA LEU A 67 -5.44 5.77 -19.87
C LEU A 67 -5.83 6.26 -21.27
N GLU A 68 -4.84 6.56 -22.11
CA GLU A 68 -5.05 7.14 -23.45
C GLU A 68 -5.46 6.10 -24.50
N GLY A 69 -5.36 4.80 -24.17
CA GLY A 69 -5.69 3.72 -25.09
C GLY A 69 -5.67 2.37 -24.39
N ILE A 70 -6.04 1.35 -25.16
CA ILE A 70 -5.86 -0.06 -24.81
C ILE A 70 -4.50 -0.46 -25.39
N GLU A 71 -3.66 -1.17 -24.63
CA GLU A 71 -2.44 -1.76 -25.20
C GLU A 71 -2.82 -2.77 -26.31
N ASP A 72 -2.08 -2.78 -27.43
CA ASP A 72 -2.22 -3.74 -28.53
C ASP A 72 -1.74 -5.16 -28.13
#